data_AF-A0A662QJ03-F1
#
_entry.id   AF-A0A662QJ03-F1
#
_cell.length_a   1.000
_cell.length_b   1.000
_cell.length_c   1.000
_cell.angle_alpha   90.00
_cell.angle_beta   90.00
_cell.angle_gamma   90.00
#
_symmetry.space_group_name_H-M   'P 1'
#
loop_
_entity.id
_entity.type
_entity.pdbx_description
1 polymer ?
#
loop_
_entity_poly.entity_id
_entity_poly.type
_entity_poly.pdbx_seq_one_letter_code
_entity_poly.pdbx_strand_id
1 'polypeptide(L)' 'MIIRVSANKFVLEWITESWASLYGVKEIIYSGETKYQKVDILKTHDFGTVLLLDGLLQSSELDEFIYHECLVHPALLSHP' A
#
# COMPACT_ATOMS: atom_id res chain seq x y z
N MET A 1 -6.41 6.95 -4.49
CA MET A 1 -6.39 8.05 -5.51
C MET A 1 -5.11 8.87 -5.35
N ILE A 2 -4.40 9.24 -6.42
CA ILE A 2 -3.25 10.17 -6.30
C ILE A 2 -3.76 11.61 -6.34
N ILE A 3 -3.45 12.38 -5.29
CA ILE A 3 -3.79 13.80 -5.17
C ILE A 3 -2.52 14.66 -5.14
N ARG A 4 -2.67 15.94 -5.47
CA ARG A 4 -1.60 16.93 -5.30
C ARG A 4 -1.96 17.88 -4.17
N VAL A 5 -1.03 18.09 -3.25
CA VAL A 5 -1.12 19.10 -2.21
C VAL A 5 0.10 19.99 -2.36
N SER A 6 -0.12 21.25 -2.79
CA SER A 6 0.95 22.14 -3.24
C SER A 6 1.79 21.47 -4.36
N ALA A 7 3.11 21.45 -4.23
CA ALA A 7 4.03 20.82 -5.18
C ALA A 7 4.14 19.28 -5.03
N ASN A 8 3.62 18.71 -3.95
CA ASN A 8 3.83 17.30 -3.58
C ASN A 8 2.69 16.41 -4.05
N LYS A 9 3.01 15.16 -4.39
CA LYS A 9 2.04 14.11 -4.74
C LYS A 9 1.83 13.19 -3.53
N PHE A 10 0.59 12.82 -3.29
CA PHE A 10 0.20 11.89 -2.24
C PHE A 10 -0.73 10.83 -2.82
N VAL A 11 -0.66 9.61 -2.29
CA VAL A 11 -1.76 8.64 -2.44
C VAL A 11 -2.69 8.81 -1.25
N LEU A 12 -3.98 8.99 -1.54
CA LEU A 12 -5.06 8.98 -0.58
C LEU A 12 -5.70 7.60 -0.57
N GLU A 13 -5.74 7.02 0.61
CA GLU A 13 -6.39 5.76 0.93
C GLU A 13 -7.52 6.02 1.93
N TRP A 14 -8.75 5.63 1.58
CA TRP A 14 -9.88 5.67 2.51
C TRP A 14 -9.86 4.41 3.37
N ILE A 15 -9.79 4.57 4.69
CA ILE A 15 -9.83 3.46 5.65
C ILE A 15 -11.28 3.22 6.10
N THR A 16 -12.04 4.29 6.28
CA THR A 16 -13.48 4.27 6.52
C THR A 16 -14.15 5.41 5.75
N GLU A 17 -15.47 5.54 5.85
CA GLU A 17 -16.22 6.64 5.22
C GLU A 17 -15.81 8.04 5.72
N SER A 18 -15.21 8.13 6.91
CA SER A 18 -14.85 9.40 7.56
C SER A 18 -13.35 9.53 7.86
N TRP A 19 -12.55 8.50 7.55
CA TRP A 19 -11.12 8.48 7.82
C TRP A 19 -10.33 8.03 6.59
N ALA A 20 -9.31 8.83 6.24
CA ALA A 20 -8.33 8.53 5.21
C ALA A 20 -6.90 8.72 5.71
N SER A 21 -5.98 8.00 5.09
CA SER A 21 -4.53 8.14 5.23
C SER A 21 -3.92 8.74 3.97
N LEU A 22 -2.84 9.50 4.12
CA LEU A 22 -2.07 10.10 3.03
C LEU A 22 -0.63 9.64 3.08
N TYR A 23 -0.12 9.12 1.96
CA TYR A 23 1.27 8.70 1.83
C TYR A 23 1.95 9.50 0.73
N GLY A 24 3.06 10.16 1.06
CA GLY A 24 3.82 10.95 0.10
C GLY A 24 4.43 10.06 -0.99
N VAL A 25 4.28 10.45 -2.25
CA VAL A 25 4.76 9.71 -3.43
C VAL A 25 6.04 10.36 -3.97
N LYS A 26 7.15 9.60 -3.97
CA LYS A 26 8.39 9.96 -4.65
C LYS A 26 8.31 9.66 -6.14
N GLU A 27 7.83 8.48 -6.50
CA GLU A 27 7.85 7.96 -7.86
C GLU A 27 6.68 7.00 -8.11
N ILE A 28 6.16 7.00 -9.33
CA ILE A 28 5.20 5.99 -9.80
C ILE A 28 6.02 5.00 -10.63
N ILE A 29 6.20 3.78 -10.13
CA ILE A 29 7.00 2.73 -10.80
C ILE A 29 6.14 2.02 -11.86
N TYR A 30 4.88 1.72 -11.51
CA TYR A 30 3.92 1.09 -12.41
C TYR A 30 2.50 1.58 -12.08
N SER A 31 1.68 1.71 -13.12
CA SER A 31 0.25 1.94 -13.00
C SER A 31 -0.46 1.27 -14.17
N GLY A 32 -1.42 0.40 -13.87
CA GLY A 32 -2.16 -0.34 -14.87
C GLY A 32 -3.47 -0.88 -14.35
N GLU A 33 -4.24 -1.49 -15.24
CA GLU A 33 -5.52 -2.11 -14.91
C GLU A 33 -5.51 -3.55 -15.45
N THR A 34 -5.91 -4.47 -14.60
CA THR A 34 -6.09 -5.89 -14.96
C THR A 34 -7.56 -6.15 -15.27
N LYS A 35 -7.90 -7.37 -15.67
CA LYS A 35 -9.31 -7.79 -15.76
C LYS A 35 -10.08 -7.78 -14.42
N TYR A 36 -9.40 -7.54 -13.30
CA TYR A 36 -9.97 -7.65 -11.96
C TYR A 36 -9.94 -6.33 -11.19
N GLN A 37 -8.86 -5.57 -11.30
CA GLN A 37 -8.57 -4.44 -10.42
C GLN A 37 -7.47 -3.55 -11.01
N LYS A 38 -7.43 -2.31 -10.51
CA LYS A 38 -6.34 -1.37 -10.74
C LYS A 38 -5.12 -1.75 -9.89
N VAL A 39 -3.94 -1.68 -10.48
CA VAL A 39 -2.67 -2.02 -9.84
C VAL A 39 -1.73 -0.83 -9.95
N ASP A 40 -1.23 -0.36 -8.81
CA ASP A 40 -0.20 0.67 -8.76
C ASP A 40 0.99 0.17 -7.92
N ILE A 41 2.21 0.37 -8.43
CA ILE A 41 3.45 0.18 -7.68
C ILE A 41 4.11 1.55 -7.56
N LEU A 42 4.29 2.03 -6.34
CA LEU A 42 4.78 3.38 -6.06
C LEU A 42 6.00 3.32 -5.15
N LYS A 43 6.91 4.28 -5.28
CA LYS A 43 7.91 4.56 -4.24
C LYS A 43 7.41 5.70 -3.37
N THR A 44 7.31 5.47 -2.07
CA THR A 44 6.84 6.45 -1.10
C THR A 44 7.99 7.12 -0.36
N HIS A 45 7.67 8.20 0.36
CA HIS A 45 8.65 8.88 1.21
C HIS A 45 9.08 8.03 2.39
N ASP A 46 8.13 7.38 3.06
CA ASP A 46 8.31 6.81 4.40
C ASP A 46 8.17 5.28 4.46
N PHE A 47 7.63 4.62 3.42
CA PHE A 47 7.32 3.18 3.41
C PHE A 47 8.00 2.40 2.27
N GLY A 48 9.03 2.99 1.64
CA GLY A 48 9.74 2.35 0.52
C GLY A 48 8.83 2.10 -0.68
N THR A 49 9.03 0.97 -1.36
CA THR A 49 8.17 0.53 -2.46
C THR A 49 6.87 -0.06 -1.92
N VAL A 50 5.73 0.36 -2.48
CA VAL A 50 4.40 -0.06 -2.04
C VAL A 50 3.57 -0.59 -3.20
N LEU A 51 2.75 -1.60 -2.90
CA LEU A 51 1.70 -2.12 -3.79
C LEU A 51 0.35 -1.54 -3.36
N LEU A 52 -0.38 -0.98 -4.32
CA LEU A 52 -1.79 -0.67 -4.16
C LEU A 52 -2.65 -1.45 -5.14
N LEU A 53 -3.80 -1.91 -4.63
CA LEU A 53 -4.88 -2.50 -5.42
C LEU A 53 -6.13 -1.65 -5.22
N ASP A 54 -6.73 -1.19 -6.32
CA ASP A 54 -7.88 -0.27 -6.31
C ASP A 54 -7.69 0.98 -5.43
N GLY A 55 -6.43 1.40 -5.27
CA GLY A 55 -6.05 2.55 -4.46
C GLY A 55 -5.96 2.29 -2.95
N LEU A 56 -6.03 1.03 -2.52
CA LEU A 56 -5.81 0.58 -1.14
C LEU A 56 -4.41 -0.02 -1.00
N LEU A 57 -3.69 0.33 0.07
CA LEU A 57 -2.34 -0.17 0.34
C LEU A 57 -2.43 -1.66 0.72
N GLN A 58 -1.63 -2.50 0.06
CA GLN A 58 -1.64 -3.95 0.30
C GLN A 58 -0.36 -4.43 0.98
N SER A 59 0.77 -3.85 0.62
CA SER A 59 2.07 -4.22 1.15
C SER A 59 3.04 -3.05 1.00
N SER A 60 3.92 -2.87 1.97
CA SER A 60 5.04 -1.94 1.89
C SER A 60 6.36 -2.66 2.16
N GLU A 61 7.43 -2.22 1.50
CA GLU A 61 8.78 -2.77 1.66
C GLU A 61 9.27 -2.73 3.12
N LEU A 62 8.81 -1.76 3.92
CA LEU A 62 9.36 -1.53 5.26
C LEU A 62 8.59 -2.20 6.39
N ASP A 63 7.33 -2.58 6.20
CA ASP A 63 6.47 -3.11 7.27
C ASP A 63 5.72 -4.40 6.94
N GLU A 64 5.83 -4.92 5.71
CA GLU A 64 5.10 -6.12 5.29
C GLU A 64 5.33 -7.33 6.19
N PHE A 65 6.54 -7.46 6.74
CA PHE A 65 6.92 -8.56 7.61
C PHE A 65 6.00 -8.64 8.84
N ILE A 66 5.52 -7.50 9.37
CA ILE A 66 4.64 -7.47 10.53
C ILE A 66 3.35 -8.23 10.21
N TYR A 67 2.76 -8.01 9.04
CA TYR A 67 1.54 -8.70 8.64
C TYR A 67 1.83 -10.16 8.26
N HIS A 68 2.80 -10.40 7.37
CA HIS A 68 3.02 -11.74 6.80
C HIS A 68 3.53 -12.73 7.84
N GLU A 69 4.47 -12.33 8.71
CA GLU A 69 4.94 -13.19 9.79
C GLU A 69 3.84 -13.47 10.82
N CYS A 70 3.07 -12.46 11.22
CA CYS A 70 1.96 -12.65 12.16
C CYS A 70 0.82 -13.50 11.57
N LEU A 71 0.60 -13.44 10.25
CA LEU A 71 -0.42 -14.25 9.58
C LEU A 71 0.03 -15.72 9.49
N VAL A 72 1.31 -15.97 9.20
CA VAL A 72 1.82 -17.30 8.85
C VAL A 72 2.38 -18.04 10.07
N HIS A 73 3.26 -17.41 10.85
CA HIS A 73 4.04 -18.11 11.87
C HIS A 73 3.20 -18.72 13.00
N PRO A 74 2.16 -18.07 13.55
CA PRO A 74 1.35 -18.68 14.59
C PRO A 74 0.71 -20.00 14.15
N ALA A 75 0.19 -20.06 12.92
CA ALA A 75 -0.44 -21.27 12.38
C ALA A 75 0.61 -22.39 12.13
N LEU A 76 1.76 -22.05 11.54
CA LEU A 76 2.82 -23.02 11.26
C LEU A 76 3.47 -23.58 12.53
N LEU A 77 3.64 -22.76 13.56
CA LEU A 77 4.27 -23.17 14.82
C LEU A 77 3.31 -23.88 15.77
N SER A 78 1.99 -23.72 15.58
CA SER A 78 0.98 -24.36 16.43
C SER A 78 0.45 -25.68 15.87
N HIS A 79 0.81 -26.05 14.64
CA HIS A 79 0.43 -27.34 14.08
C HIS A 79 1.27 -28.48 14.70
N PRO A 80 0.66 -29.58 15.16
CA PRO A 80 1.37 -30.69 15.81
C PRO A 80 2.42 -31.40 14.93
#